data_AF-A0A496ZU62-F1
#
_entry.id   AF-A0A496ZU62-F1
#
_cell.length_a   1.000
_cell.length_b   1.000
_cell.length_c   1.000
_cell.angle_alpha   90.00
_cell.angle_beta   90.00
_cell.angle_gamma   90.00
#
_symmetry.space_group_name_H-M   'P 1'
#
loop_
_entity.id
_entity.type
_entity.pdbx_description
1 polymer ?
#
loop_
_entity_poly.entity_id
_entity_poly.type
_entity_poly.pdbx_seq_one_letter_code
_entity_poly.pdbx_strand_id
1 'polypeptide(L)'
;MKKRFIIKLSIILFSLMFVQSSIAQSDYEIVQNFKTKHQEIKKQIKDATSLEELNTVVAGIDQLKQEFVEHKKLLDKSLYPDNYDKSFEKLNAAYVLRQGDFTTIDVLQTEVVELEQQVEFLNRRNNELIIKIEDL
;
A
#
# COMPACT_ATOMS: atom_id res chain seq x y z
N MET A 1 54.51 -25.25 -20.69
CA MET A 1 53.11 -24.82 -21.00
C MET A 1 52.07 -25.44 -20.06
N LYS A 2 52.17 -26.73 -19.69
CA LYS A 2 51.21 -27.43 -18.81
C LYS A 2 51.01 -26.79 -17.41
N LYS A 3 52.07 -26.28 -16.77
CA LYS A 3 51.96 -25.57 -15.47
C LYS A 3 51.11 -24.29 -15.53
N ARG A 4 51.20 -23.52 -16.63
CA ARG A 4 50.37 -22.30 -16.82
C ARG A 4 48.89 -22.65 -17.08
N PHE A 5 48.64 -23.81 -17.69
CA PHE A 5 47.29 -24.33 -17.91
C PHE A 5 46.66 -24.83 -16.59
N ILE A 6 47.42 -25.53 -15.76
CA ILE A 6 46.99 -26.00 -14.43
C ILE A 6 46.68 -24.80 -13.51
N ILE A 7 47.51 -23.75 -13.54
CA ILE A 7 47.26 -22.53 -12.75
C ILE A 7 45.97 -21.83 -13.21
N LYS A 8 45.75 -21.70 -14.52
CA LYS A 8 44.50 -21.12 -15.05
C LYS A 8 43.27 -21.96 -14.71
N LEU A 9 43.40 -23.29 -14.76
CA LEU A 9 42.31 -24.21 -14.39
C LEU A 9 41.98 -24.13 -12.90
N SER A 10 42.98 -24.03 -12.01
CA SER A 10 42.77 -23.81 -10.58
C SER A 10 42.10 -22.47 -10.26
N ILE A 11 42.43 -21.40 -10.99
CA ILE A 11 41.81 -20.08 -10.79
C ILE A 11 40.33 -20.11 -11.18
N ILE A 12 39.99 -20.77 -12.29
CA ILE A 12 38.59 -20.95 -12.74
C ILE A 12 37.79 -21.84 -11.79
N LEU A 13 38.42 -22.89 -11.25
CA LEU A 13 37.78 -23.79 -10.28
C LEU A 13 37.52 -23.08 -8.94
N PHE A 14 38.43 -22.20 -8.52
CA PHE A 14 38.29 -21.42 -7.28
C PHE A 14 37.22 -20.32 -7.40
N SER A 15 37.05 -19.72 -8.58
CA SER A 15 35.96 -18.76 -8.83
C SER A 15 34.56 -19.40 -8.84
N LEU A 16 34.46 -20.70 -9.17
CA LEU A 16 33.20 -21.43 -9.17
C LEU A 16 32.68 -21.76 -7.76
N MET A 17 33.55 -21.74 -6.75
CA MET A 17 33.22 -22.04 -5.35
C MET A 17 32.61 -20.85 -4.60
N PHE A 18 32.63 -19.63 -5.17
CA PHE A 18 32.11 -18.42 -4.53
C PHE A 18 30.66 -18.09 -4.90
N VAL A 19 30.01 -18.84 -5.79
CA VAL A 19 28.68 -18.49 -6.33
C VAL A 19 27.50 -19.04 -5.51
N GLN A 20 27.74 -19.58 -4.32
CA GLN A 20 26.68 -20.16 -3.48
C GLN A 20 26.66 -19.55 -2.07
N SER A 21 26.54 -18.22 -2.00
CA SER A 21 25.97 -17.59 -0.81
C SER A 21 24.45 -17.75 -0.87
N SER A 22 23.97 -18.96 -0.63
CA SER A 22 22.58 -19.16 -0.20
C SER A 22 22.46 -18.45 1.16
N ILE A 23 21.88 -17.25 1.17
CA ILE A 23 21.53 -16.57 2.42
C ILE A 23 20.45 -17.43 3.06
N ALA A 24 20.86 -18.30 3.99
CA ALA A 24 19.93 -19.03 4.83
C ALA A 24 19.32 -18.01 5.81
N GLN A 25 18.21 -17.39 5.41
CA GLN A 25 17.43 -16.52 6.27
C GLN A 25 16.81 -17.35 7.39
N SER A 26 16.92 -16.90 8.64
CA SER A 26 16.34 -17.65 9.77
C SER A 26 14.81 -17.50 9.79
N ASP A 27 14.11 -18.49 10.35
CA ASP A 27 12.65 -18.41 10.57
C ASP A 27 12.25 -17.13 11.32
N TYR A 28 13.04 -16.73 12.32
CA TYR A 28 12.83 -15.48 13.05
C TYR A 28 12.90 -14.26 12.12
N GLU A 29 13.93 -14.21 11.29
CA GLU A 29 14.15 -13.10 10.35
C GLU A 29 13.08 -13.04 9.26
N ILE A 30 12.60 -14.19 8.77
CA ILE A 30 11.46 -14.26 7.84
C ILE A 30 10.22 -13.65 8.49
N VAL A 31 9.92 -14.05 9.73
CA VAL A 31 8.76 -13.54 10.47
C VAL A 31 8.88 -12.03 10.73
N GLN A 32 10.06 -11.54 11.12
CA GLN A 32 10.25 -10.11 11.36
C GLN A 32 10.14 -9.30 10.07
N ASN A 33 10.74 -9.76 8.97
CA ASN A 33 10.65 -9.10 7.68
C ASN A 33 9.20 -9.01 7.21
N PHE A 34 8.45 -10.12 7.31
CA PHE A 34 7.02 -10.14 7.04
C PHE A 34 6.26 -9.09 7.86
N LYS A 35 6.47 -9.07 9.19
CA LYS A 35 5.79 -8.13 10.10
C LYS A 35 6.11 -6.68 9.75
N THR A 36 7.38 -6.38 9.47
CA THR A 36 7.82 -5.02 9.10
C THR A 36 7.13 -4.57 7.82
N LYS A 37 7.21 -5.36 6.74
CA LYS A 37 6.59 -5.03 5.46
C LYS A 37 5.06 -4.93 5.56
N HIS A 38 4.43 -5.82 6.32
CA HIS A 38 2.99 -5.76 6.60
C HIS A 38 2.59 -4.45 7.29
N GLN A 39 3.34 -4.03 8.31
CA GLN A 39 3.10 -2.75 9.01
C GLN A 39 3.36 -1.53 8.12
N GLU A 40 4.38 -1.59 7.27
CA GLU A 40 4.69 -0.52 6.34
C GLU A 40 3.55 -0.32 5.32
N ILE A 41 3.06 -1.40 4.72
CA ILE A 41 1.89 -1.36 3.83
C ILE A 41 0.67 -0.83 4.58
N LYS A 42 0.41 -1.31 5.81
CA LYS A 42 -0.70 -0.80 6.63
C LYS A 42 -0.59 0.70 6.85
N LYS A 43 0.61 1.21 7.10
CA LYS A 43 0.87 2.63 7.27
C LYS A 43 0.65 3.38 5.95
N GLN A 44 1.12 2.87 4.83
CA GLN A 44 0.89 3.46 3.50
C GLN A 44 -0.61 3.58 3.18
N ILE A 45 -1.42 2.55 3.49
CA ILE A 45 -2.88 2.61 3.35
C ILE A 45 -3.45 3.77 4.19
N LYS A 46 -3.04 3.86 5.46
CA LYS A 46 -3.55 4.88 6.39
C LYS A 46 -3.17 6.30 5.96
N ASP A 47 -1.92 6.47 5.52
CA ASP A 47 -1.31 7.77 5.25
C ASP A 47 -1.57 8.24 3.81
N ALA A 48 -2.10 7.38 2.93
CA ALA A 48 -2.49 7.74 1.56
C ALA A 48 -3.41 8.97 1.57
N THR A 49 -3.11 9.93 0.70
CA THR A 49 -3.82 11.21 0.57
C THR A 49 -4.67 11.30 -0.68
N SER A 50 -4.52 10.34 -1.61
CA SER A 50 -5.32 10.24 -2.83
C SER A 50 -5.63 8.79 -3.20
N LEU A 51 -6.62 8.60 -4.08
CA LEU A 51 -6.92 7.30 -4.68
C LEU A 51 -5.74 6.76 -5.51
N GLU A 52 -4.97 7.63 -6.16
CA GLU A 52 -3.82 7.22 -6.95
C GLU A 52 -2.72 6.63 -6.05
N GLU A 53 -2.36 7.32 -4.96
CA GLU A 53 -1.43 6.80 -3.96
C GLU A 53 -1.94 5.48 -3.38
N LEU A 54 -3.22 5.42 -3.00
CA LEU A 54 -3.81 4.21 -2.45
C LEU A 54 -3.76 3.03 -3.44
N ASN A 55 -3.98 3.27 -4.73
CA ASN A 55 -3.91 2.24 -5.76
C ASN A 55 -2.50 1.66 -5.95
N THR A 56 -1.44 2.44 -5.71
CA THR A 56 -0.07 1.91 -5.75
C THR A 56 0.19 0.90 -4.62
N VAL A 57 -0.53 1.01 -3.49
CA VAL A 57 -0.37 0.12 -2.33
C VAL A 57 -0.89 -1.29 -2.60
N VAL A 58 -1.88 -1.46 -3.48
CA VAL A 58 -2.40 -2.80 -3.87
C VAL A 58 -1.32 -3.67 -4.49
N ALA A 59 -0.50 -3.10 -5.37
CA ALA A 59 0.63 -3.83 -5.95
C ALA A 59 1.61 -4.29 -4.86
N GLY A 60 1.81 -3.48 -3.82
CA GLY A 60 2.63 -3.85 -2.65
C GLY A 60 2.04 -5.00 -1.84
N ILE A 61 0.71 -5.04 -1.66
CA ILE A 61 0.01 -6.15 -0.99
C ILE A 61 0.23 -7.46 -1.75
N ASP A 62 0.06 -7.43 -3.08
CA ASP A 62 0.22 -8.62 -3.92
C ASP A 62 1.68 -9.09 -3.95
N GLN A 63 2.64 -8.17 -4.02
CA GLN A 63 4.06 -8.49 -3.95
C GLN A 63 4.41 -9.12 -2.60
N LEU A 64 3.94 -8.57 -1.48
CA LEU A 64 4.17 -9.14 -0.15
C LEU A 64 3.58 -10.55 -0.04
N LYS A 65 2.40 -10.77 -0.63
CA LYS A 65 1.76 -12.08 -0.66
C LYS A 65 2.62 -13.09 -1.40
N GLN A 66 3.06 -12.75 -2.62
CA GLN A 66 3.91 -13.63 -3.43
C GLN A 66 5.26 -13.93 -2.75
N GLU A 67 5.89 -12.93 -2.13
CA GLU A 67 7.18 -13.08 -1.46
C GLU A 67 7.15 -14.10 -0.30
N PHE A 68 6.05 -14.14 0.46
CA PHE A 68 5.95 -14.94 1.68
C PHE A 68 5.06 -16.18 1.58
N VAL A 69 4.52 -16.49 0.39
CA VAL A 69 3.61 -17.64 0.21
C VAL A 69 4.27 -18.98 0.58
N GLU A 70 5.54 -19.15 0.22
CA GLU A 70 6.32 -20.35 0.54
C GLU A 70 6.56 -20.51 2.05
N HIS A 71 6.48 -19.41 2.81
CA HIS A 71 6.65 -19.37 4.26
C HIS A 71 5.32 -19.39 5.02
N LYS A 72 4.19 -19.62 4.35
CA LYS A 72 2.85 -19.61 4.96
C LYS A 72 2.76 -20.44 6.24
N LYS A 73 3.25 -21.68 6.23
CA LYS A 73 3.18 -22.58 7.41
C LYS A 73 3.94 -22.04 8.63
N LEU A 74 5.06 -21.35 8.40
CA LEU A 74 5.83 -20.70 9.46
C LEU A 74 5.02 -19.51 9.99
N LEU A 75 4.53 -18.66 9.09
CA LEU A 75 3.78 -17.46 9.44
C LEU A 75 2.47 -17.78 10.17
N ASP A 76 1.74 -18.83 9.76
CA ASP A 76 0.52 -19.29 10.44
C ASP A 76 0.77 -19.64 11.92
N LYS A 77 1.96 -20.15 12.25
CA LYS A 77 2.34 -20.45 13.64
C LYS A 77 2.81 -19.20 14.39
N SER A 78 3.53 -18.31 13.70
CA SER A 78 4.18 -17.15 14.32
C SER A 78 3.29 -15.92 14.46
N LEU A 79 2.16 -15.86 13.75
CA LEU A 79 1.26 -14.71 13.72
C LEU A 79 0.04 -14.82 14.66
N TYR A 80 0.00 -15.83 15.53
CA TYR A 80 -1.13 -16.06 16.45
C TYR A 80 -1.53 -14.80 17.25
N PRO A 81 -2.83 -14.50 17.42
CA PRO A 81 -4.02 -15.29 17.03
C PRO A 81 -4.40 -15.18 15.54
N ASP A 82 -3.69 -14.36 14.78
CA ASP A 82 -3.85 -14.29 13.33
C ASP A 82 -3.04 -15.40 12.64
N ASN A 83 -3.09 -15.38 11.31
CA ASN A 83 -2.34 -16.27 10.44
C ASN A 83 -1.99 -15.52 9.14
N TYR A 84 -1.31 -16.20 8.21
CA TYR A 84 -0.91 -15.60 6.94
C TYR A 84 -2.12 -15.02 6.19
N ASP A 85 -3.18 -15.79 5.97
CA ASP A 85 -4.32 -15.33 5.18
C ASP A 85 -5.06 -14.15 5.85
N LYS A 86 -5.33 -14.25 7.16
CA LYS A 86 -5.98 -13.18 7.95
C LYS A 86 -5.19 -11.88 7.94
N SER A 87 -3.86 -11.95 7.86
CA SER A 87 -3.05 -10.74 7.81
C SER A 87 -3.30 -9.94 6.53
N PHE A 88 -3.51 -10.61 5.39
CA PHE A 88 -3.86 -9.97 4.12
C PHE A 88 -5.32 -9.56 4.07
N GLU A 89 -6.24 -10.34 4.65
CA GLU A 89 -7.64 -9.92 4.81
C GLU A 89 -7.74 -8.58 5.55
N LYS A 90 -6.94 -8.37 6.60
CA LYS A 90 -6.90 -7.09 7.32
C LYS A 90 -6.34 -5.94 6.48
N LEU A 91 -5.32 -6.18 5.64
CA LEU A 91 -4.82 -5.16 4.72
C LEU A 91 -5.86 -4.79 3.67
N ASN A 92 -6.51 -5.80 3.07
CA ASN A 92 -7.56 -5.59 2.08
C ASN A 92 -8.76 -4.85 2.66
N ALA A 93 -9.19 -5.21 3.87
CA ALA A 93 -10.26 -4.49 4.57
C ALA A 93 -9.88 -3.03 4.84
N ALA A 94 -8.65 -2.76 5.29
CA ALA A 94 -8.16 -1.40 5.49
C ALA A 94 -8.11 -0.60 4.17
N TYR A 95 -7.67 -1.24 3.08
CA TYR A 95 -7.65 -0.63 1.75
C TYR A 95 -9.07 -0.23 1.29
N VAL A 96 -10.03 -1.16 1.37
CA VAL A 96 -11.43 -0.89 0.96
C VAL A 96 -12.05 0.22 1.79
N LEU A 97 -11.80 0.23 3.11
CA LEU A 97 -12.27 1.32 3.98
C LEU A 97 -11.69 2.67 3.54
N ARG A 98 -10.38 2.74 3.30
CA ARG A 98 -9.73 3.99 2.88
C ARG A 98 -10.21 4.45 1.50
N GLN A 99 -10.45 3.53 0.58
CA GLN A 99 -11.02 3.83 -0.73
C GLN A 99 -12.44 4.41 -0.61
N GLY A 100 -13.25 3.89 0.32
CA GLY A 100 -14.55 4.44 0.66
C GLY A 100 -14.48 5.87 1.20
N ASP A 101 -13.49 6.19 2.02
CA ASP A 101 -13.27 7.56 2.53
C ASP A 101 -13.10 8.56 1.37
N PHE A 102 -12.28 8.23 0.37
CA PHE A 102 -12.04 9.12 -0.77
C PHE A 102 -13.29 9.31 -1.63
N THR A 103 -14.07 8.25 -1.84
CA THR A 103 -15.33 8.34 -2.58
C THR A 103 -16.33 9.25 -1.85
N THR A 104 -16.36 9.16 -0.52
CA THR A 104 -17.22 10.01 0.33
C THR A 104 -16.78 11.48 0.28
N ILE A 105 -15.47 11.74 0.28
CA ILE A 105 -14.92 13.09 0.17
C ILE A 105 -15.34 13.76 -1.15
N ASP A 106 -15.30 13.03 -2.26
CA ASP A 106 -15.70 13.55 -3.58
C ASP A 106 -17.19 13.94 -3.64
N VAL A 107 -18.06 13.10 -3.06
CA VAL A 107 -19.49 13.40 -2.92
C VAL A 107 -19.71 14.65 -2.07
N LEU A 108 -19.04 14.75 -0.92
CA LEU A 108 -19.16 15.92 -0.04
C LEU A 108 -18.66 17.21 -0.69
N GLN A 109 -17.58 17.15 -1.46
CA GLN A 109 -17.07 18.31 -2.22
C GLN A 109 -18.10 18.78 -3.25
N THR A 110 -18.76 17.86 -3.94
CA THR A 110 -19.82 18.19 -4.90
C THR A 110 -21.01 18.85 -4.19
N GLU A 111 -21.45 18.29 -3.06
CA GLU A 111 -22.57 18.83 -2.28
C GLU A 111 -22.29 20.25 -1.76
N VAL A 112 -21.06 20.53 -1.30
CA VAL A 112 -20.66 21.88 -0.87
C VAL A 112 -20.75 22.87 -2.02
N VAL A 113 -20.27 22.52 -3.21
CA VAL A 113 -20.34 23.39 -4.39
C VAL A 113 -21.80 23.69 -4.77
N GLU A 114 -22.67 22.68 -4.75
CA GLU A 114 -24.09 22.87 -5.04
C GLU A 114 -24.77 23.78 -3.99
N LEU A 115 -24.46 23.61 -2.71
CA LEU A 115 -24.99 24.44 -1.64
C LEU A 115 -24.51 25.90 -1.76
N GLU A 116 -23.24 26.12 -2.09
CA GLU A 116 -22.70 27.47 -2.34
C GLU A 116 -23.45 28.17 -3.48
N GLN A 117 -23.72 27.46 -4.57
CA GLN A 117 -24.50 27.99 -5.70
C GLN A 117 -25.93 28.34 -5.30
N GLN A 118 -26.58 27.50 -4.49
CA GLN A 118 -27.93 27.76 -3.99
C GLN A 118 -27.97 29.00 -3.08
N VAL A 119 -26.99 29.14 -2.18
CA VAL A 119 -26.87 30.32 -1.31
C VAL A 119 -26.65 31.59 -2.13
N GLU A 120 -25.78 31.54 -3.14
CA GLU A 120 -25.55 32.67 -4.02
C GLU A 120 -26.82 33.08 -4.78
N PHE A 121 -27.56 32.11 -5.33
CA PHE A 121 -28.83 32.35 -6.00
C PHE A 121 -29.87 32.99 -5.09
N LEU A 122 -30.05 32.47 -3.87
CA LEU A 122 -30.98 33.01 -2.89
C LEU A 122 -30.59 34.43 -2.46
N ASN A 123 -29.30 34.71 -2.28
CA ASN A 123 -28.82 36.05 -1.96
C ASN A 123 -29.11 37.05 -3.08
N ARG A 124 -28.86 36.68 -4.34
CA ARG A 124 -29.22 37.53 -5.49
C ARG A 124 -30.72 37.83 -5.52
N ARG A 125 -31.56 36.80 -5.35
CA ARG A 125 -33.02 36.97 -5.31
C ARG A 125 -33.50 37.83 -4.15
N ASN A 126 -32.91 37.68 -2.97
CA ASN A 126 -33.23 38.53 -1.83
C ASN A 126 -32.89 39.99 -2.12
N ASN A 127 -31.71 40.26 -2.68
CA ASN A 127 -31.31 41.62 -3.06
C ASN A 127 -32.26 42.24 -4.11
N GLU A 128 -32.66 41.48 -5.13
CA GLU A 128 -33.65 41.93 -6.11
C GLU A 128 -35.00 42.27 -5.48
N LEU A 129 -35.45 41.49 -4.51
CA LEU A 129 -36.71 41.74 -3.80
C LEU A 129 -36.60 42.96 -2.89
N ILE A 130 -35.46 43.17 -2.23
CA ILE A 130 -35.21 44.36 -1.41
C ILE A 130 -35.32 45.62 -2.27
N ILE A 131 -34.64 45.65 -3.43
CA ILE A 131 -34.72 46.79 -4.36
C ILE A 131 -36.17 47.07 -4.77
N LYS A 132 -36.94 46.02 -5.11
CA LYS A 132 -38.37 46.18 -5.48
C LYS A 132 -39.24 46.71 -4.35
N ILE A 133 -38.91 46.40 -3.10
CA ILE A 133 -39.63 46.92 -1.93
C ILE A 133 -39.26 48.38 -1.68
N GLU A 134 -37.99 48.76 -1.87
CA GLU A 134 -37.52 50.14 -1.70
C GLU A 134 -38.08 51.10 -2.76
N ASP A 135 -38.40 50.58 -3.95
CA ASP A 135 -39.00 51.34 -5.07
C ASP A 135 -40.54 51.52 -4.96
N LEU A 136 -41.20 50.95 -3.93
CA LEU A 136 -42.66 51.04 -3.69
C LEU A 136 -43.04 52.11 -2.66
#